data_AF-A0A941GCR2-F1
#
_entry.id   AF-A0A941GCR2-F1
#
_cell.length_a   1.000
_cell.length_b   1.000
_cell.length_c   1.000
_cell.angle_alpha   90.00
_cell.angle_beta   90.00
_cell.angle_gamma   90.00
#
_symmetry.space_group_name_H-M   'P 1'
#
loop_
_entity.id
_entity.type
_entity.pdbx_description
1 polymer ?
#
loop_
_entity_poly.entity_id
_entity_poly.type
_entity_poly.pdbx_seq_one_letter_code
_entity_poly.pdbx_strand_id
1 'polypeptide(L)'
;MEGSKKARAQAHFDDVQAVPLVPWVGGMRRLAPHILPLLPEHTCYVEPFAGAAGLFFSKPPSKVEVLNDVNGDLVCLYRVVQHHLDEFMRQFRWSLTSRQMYAWLRETKPDTLTDIQR
;
A
#
# COMPACT_ATOMS: atom_id res chain seq x y z
N MET A 1 30.23 -23.05 5.10
CA MET A 1 30.20 -22.11 3.96
C MET A 1 28.74 -21.88 3.55
N GLU A 2 27.94 -21.25 4.41
CA GLU A 2 26.47 -21.18 4.22
C GLU A 2 25.90 -19.78 4.47
N GLY A 3 26.77 -18.77 4.60
CA GLY A 3 26.40 -17.38 4.89
C GLY A 3 26.32 -16.45 3.67
N SER A 4 26.72 -16.90 2.47
CA SER A 4 26.90 -16.01 1.31
C SER A 4 25.65 -15.87 0.41
N LYS A 5 24.70 -16.83 0.45
CA LYS A 5 23.53 -16.81 -0.45
C LYS A 5 22.35 -15.96 0.05
N LYS A 6 22.22 -15.68 1.34
CA LYS A 6 21.12 -14.84 1.88
C LYS A 6 21.32 -13.34 1.65
N ALA A 7 22.56 -12.86 1.56
CA ALA A 7 22.85 -11.44 1.39
C ALA A 7 22.48 -10.91 -0.01
N ARG A 8 22.45 -11.78 -1.04
CA ARG A 8 22.31 -11.37 -2.44
C ARG A 8 20.87 -11.07 -2.86
N ALA A 9 19.86 -11.60 -2.16
CA ALA A 9 18.46 -11.32 -2.44
C ALA A 9 17.95 -10.03 -1.77
N GLN A 10 18.58 -9.61 -0.67
CA GLN A 10 18.18 -8.44 0.11
C GLN A 10 18.50 -7.13 -0.63
N ALA A 11 19.67 -7.06 -1.28
CA ALA A 11 20.20 -5.85 -1.91
C ALA A 11 19.41 -5.33 -3.15
N HIS A 12 18.39 -6.05 -3.62
CA HIS A 12 17.58 -5.63 -4.79
C HIS A 12 16.30 -4.89 -4.41
N PHE A 13 15.88 -4.91 -3.14
CA PHE A 13 14.66 -4.22 -2.69
C PHE A 13 14.93 -2.86 -2.05
N ASP A 14 16.18 -2.58 -1.67
CA ASP A 14 16.54 -1.37 -0.92
C ASP A 14 16.48 -0.09 -1.78
N ASP A 15 16.53 -0.21 -3.11
CA ASP A 15 16.48 0.92 -4.06
C ASP A 15 15.09 1.11 -4.73
N VAL A 16 14.11 0.26 -4.43
CA VAL A 16 12.78 0.37 -5.03
C VAL A 16 11.91 1.26 -4.16
N GLN A 17 11.72 2.50 -4.62
CA GLN A 17 10.76 3.39 -4.00
C GLN A 17 9.33 2.84 -4.19
N ALA A 18 8.68 2.51 -3.09
CA ALA A 18 7.31 2.02 -3.10
C ALA A 18 6.38 3.03 -3.78
N VAL A 19 5.39 2.52 -4.49
CA VAL A 19 4.35 3.34 -5.11
C VAL A 19 3.02 3.07 -4.42
N PRO A 20 2.13 4.08 -4.33
CA PRO A 20 0.77 3.86 -3.86
C PRO A 20 0.10 2.67 -4.52
N LEU A 21 -0.56 1.83 -3.70
CA LEU A 21 -1.23 0.61 -4.15
C LEU A 21 -2.45 0.92 -5.05
N VAL A 22 -3.10 2.05 -4.82
CA VAL A 22 -4.32 2.46 -5.53
C VAL A 22 -4.24 3.92 -5.96
N PRO A 23 -4.86 4.29 -7.10
CA PRO A 23 -5.07 5.69 -7.42
C PRO A 23 -6.02 6.32 -6.39
N TRP A 24 -5.74 7.55 -5.98
CA TRP A 24 -6.56 8.28 -5.03
C TRP A 24 -6.73 9.73 -5.45
N VAL A 25 -7.95 10.24 -5.31
CA VAL A 25 -8.24 11.65 -5.56
C VAL A 25 -7.51 12.48 -4.51
N GLY A 26 -6.72 13.46 -4.95
CA GLY A 26 -5.88 14.25 -4.04
C GLY A 26 -4.53 13.61 -3.69
N GLY A 27 -4.12 12.53 -4.38
CA GLY A 27 -2.84 11.89 -4.14
C GLY A 27 -1.63 12.83 -4.25
N MET A 28 -0.89 12.99 -3.16
CA MET A 28 0.22 13.96 -3.03
C MET A 28 1.55 13.51 -3.66
N ARG A 29 1.60 12.36 -4.33
CA ARG A 29 2.85 11.82 -4.91
C ARG A 29 3.56 12.82 -5.84
N ARG A 30 2.81 13.54 -6.68
CA ARG A 30 3.38 14.56 -7.58
C ARG A 30 3.94 15.77 -6.85
N LEU A 31 3.41 16.07 -5.66
CA LEU A 31 3.86 17.19 -4.83
C LEU A 31 4.96 16.78 -3.85
N ALA A 32 5.22 15.48 -3.67
CA ALA A 32 6.24 14.98 -2.76
C ALA A 32 7.62 15.64 -2.94
N PRO A 33 8.15 15.87 -4.16
CA PRO A 33 9.44 16.55 -4.33
C PRO A 33 9.49 17.98 -3.76
N HIS A 34 8.34 18.64 -3.64
CA HIS A 34 8.23 19.98 -3.07
C HIS A 34 7.96 19.97 -1.57
N ILE A 35 7.25 18.95 -1.06
CA ILE A 35 6.87 18.86 0.35
C ILE A 35 7.97 18.21 1.20
N LEU A 36 8.60 17.15 0.70
CA LEU A 36 9.60 16.39 1.46
C LEU A 36 10.77 17.24 1.98
N PRO A 37 11.34 18.20 1.22
CA PRO A 37 12.40 19.06 1.72
C PRO A 37 11.94 20.02 2.84
N LEU A 38 10.64 20.23 3.00
CA LEU A 38 10.06 21.11 4.02
C LEU A 38 9.75 20.35 5.32
N LEU A 39 9.83 19.02 5.32
CA LEU A 39 9.64 18.24 6.54
C LEU A 39 10.87 18.44 7.45
N PRO A 40 10.67 18.79 8.74
CA PRO A 40 11.78 18.88 9.68
C PRO A 40 12.38 17.50 9.95
N GLU A 41 13.58 17.47 10.54
CA GLU A 41 14.11 16.23 11.08
C GLU A 41 13.15 15.66 12.13
N HIS A 42 12.82 14.38 12.00
CA HIS A 42 11.84 13.73 12.86
C HIS A 42 12.16 12.25 13.02
N THR A 43 11.75 11.70 14.17
CA THR A 43 11.82 10.26 14.44
C THR A 43 10.45 9.58 14.31
N CYS A 44 9.37 10.37 14.40
CA CYS A 44 7.99 9.92 14.26
C CYS A 44 7.33 10.67 13.11
N TYR A 45 6.74 9.95 12.16
CA TYR A 45 5.94 10.49 11.08
C TYR A 45 4.48 10.08 11.24
N VAL A 46 3.56 11.04 11.12
CA VAL A 46 2.13 10.78 11.27
C VAL A 46 1.40 11.37 10.07
N GLU A 47 0.64 10.54 9.36
CA GLU A 47 -0.22 10.94 8.25
C GLU A 47 -1.68 10.63 8.63
N PRO A 48 -2.43 11.60 9.19
CA PRO A 48 -3.78 11.38 9.69
C PRO A 48 -4.83 11.19 8.58
N PHE A 49 -4.51 11.64 7.36
CA PHE A 49 -5.35 11.54 6.15
C PHE A 49 -4.52 10.93 5.03
N ALA A 50 -4.17 9.65 5.19
CA ALA A 50 -3.21 8.98 4.32
C ALA A 50 -3.67 8.91 2.86
N GLY A 51 -4.96 8.65 2.61
CA GLY A 51 -5.43 8.28 1.28
C GLY A 51 -4.56 7.17 0.67
N ALA A 52 -4.04 7.40 -0.53
CA ALA A 52 -3.08 6.52 -1.19
C ALA A 52 -1.69 6.39 -0.53
N ALA A 53 -1.44 7.07 0.60
CA ALA A 53 -0.14 7.13 1.28
C ALA A 53 0.98 7.63 0.36
N GLY A 54 0.65 8.60 -0.50
CA GLY A 54 1.53 9.07 -1.56
C GLY A 54 2.79 9.78 -1.04
N LEU A 55 2.67 10.53 0.06
CA LEU A 55 3.81 11.20 0.68
C LEU A 55 4.62 10.21 1.52
N PHE A 56 3.94 9.37 2.31
CA PHE A 56 4.52 8.26 3.06
C PHE A 56 5.48 7.39 2.22
N PHE A 57 5.02 6.85 1.08
CA PHE A 57 5.89 6.02 0.24
C PHE A 57 6.98 6.81 -0.50
N SER A 58 6.84 8.15 -0.57
CA SER A 58 7.85 9.00 -1.20
C SER A 58 8.97 9.42 -0.24
N LYS A 59 8.79 9.29 1.08
CA LYS A 59 9.79 9.70 2.07
C LYS A 59 10.72 8.54 2.46
N PRO A 60 11.94 8.81 2.95
CA PRO A 60 12.74 7.78 3.61
C PRO A 60 12.04 7.29 4.90
N PRO A 61 12.18 6.02 5.30
CA PRO A 61 11.56 5.48 6.50
C PRO A 61 11.96 6.24 7.78
N SER A 62 11.01 6.42 8.70
CA SER A 62 11.24 7.01 10.03
C SER A 62 11.20 5.92 11.12
N LYS A 63 11.75 6.19 12.31
CA LYS A 63 11.77 5.21 13.41
C LYS A 63 10.36 4.74 13.82
N VAL A 64 9.40 5.65 13.80
CA VAL A 64 7.99 5.38 14.06
C VAL A 64 7.16 6.03 12.96
N GLU A 65 6.17 5.31 12.46
CA GLU A 65 5.29 5.77 11.39
C GLU A 65 3.85 5.39 11.72
N VAL A 66 2.94 6.37 11.59
CA VAL A 66 1.52 6.20 11.86
C VAL A 66 0.75 6.66 10.63
N LEU A 67 0.12 5.72 9.93
CA LEU A 67 -0.86 6.02 8.90
C LEU A 67 -2.27 5.85 9.46
N ASN A 68 -3.11 6.84 9.20
CA ASN A 68 -4.53 6.80 9.51
C ASN A 68 -5.35 7.30 8.33
N ASP A 69 -6.56 6.78 8.18
CA ASP A 69 -7.58 7.33 7.30
C ASP A 69 -8.96 7.02 7.89
N VAL A 70 -9.96 7.84 7.56
CA VAL A 70 -11.36 7.59 7.95
C VAL A 70 -11.97 6.46 7.12
N ASN A 71 -11.44 6.21 5.92
CA ASN A 71 -11.91 5.13 5.06
C ASN A 71 -11.40 3.77 5.56
N GLY A 72 -12.30 3.00 6.16
CA GLY A 72 -12.00 1.67 6.69
C GLY A 72 -11.61 0.62 5.64
N ASP A 73 -12.09 0.72 4.39
CA ASP A 73 -11.71 -0.17 3.30
C ASP A 73 -10.25 0.05 2.90
N LEU A 74 -9.82 1.33 2.85
CA LEU A 74 -8.44 1.70 2.56
C LEU A 74 -7.47 1.21 3.66
N VAL A 75 -7.83 1.40 4.93
CA VAL A 75 -7.04 0.86 6.05
C VAL A 75 -6.99 -0.67 6.00
N CYS A 76 -8.10 -1.33 5.63
CA CYS A 76 -8.14 -2.78 5.45
C CYS A 76 -7.17 -3.23 4.36
N LEU A 77 -7.18 -2.59 3.19
CA LEU A 77 -6.28 -2.91 2.08
C LEU A 77 -4.81 -2.91 2.53
N TYR A 78 -4.36 -1.85 3.23
CA TYR A 78 -2.99 -1.78 3.71
C TYR A 78 -2.65 -2.90 4.71
N ARG A 79 -3.58 -3.22 5.63
CA ARG A 79 -3.39 -4.32 6.61
C ARG A 79 -3.33 -5.69 5.92
N VAL A 80 -4.20 -5.93 4.93
CA VAL A 80 -4.21 -7.18 4.15
C VAL A 80 -2.92 -7.33 3.38
N VAL A 81 -2.45 -6.29 2.72
CA VAL A 81 -1.18 -6.33 1.98
C VAL A 81 0.00 -6.54 2.93
N GLN A 82 -0.02 -5.94 4.12
CA GLN A 82 1.03 -6.12 5.13
C GLN A 82 1.11 -7.54 5.68
N HIS A 83 -0.04 -8.20 5.90
CA HIS A 83 -0.09 -9.48 6.62
C HIS A 83 -0.35 -10.70 5.73
N HIS A 84 -0.96 -10.51 4.56
CA HIS A 84 -1.53 -11.58 3.72
C HIS A 84 -1.30 -11.34 2.21
N LEU A 85 -0.16 -10.74 1.83
CA LEU A 85 0.16 -10.40 0.43
C LEU A 85 -0.04 -11.58 -0.54
N ASP A 86 0.46 -12.78 -0.20
CA ASP A 86 0.38 -13.94 -1.09
C ASP A 86 -1.08 -14.37 -1.34
N GLU A 87 -1.92 -14.34 -0.30
CA GLU A 87 -3.32 -14.71 -0.40
C GLU A 87 -4.11 -13.65 -1.17
N PHE A 88 -3.82 -12.38 -0.94
CA PHE A 88 -4.37 -11.27 -1.72
C PHE A 88 -4.04 -11.44 -3.21
N MET A 89 -2.77 -11.67 -3.55
CA MET A 89 -2.34 -11.87 -4.94
C MET A 89 -2.96 -13.12 -5.57
N ARG A 90 -3.25 -14.16 -4.77
CA ARG A 90 -3.90 -15.38 -5.24
C ARG A 90 -5.31 -15.12 -5.77
N GLN A 91 -6.05 -14.18 -5.18
CA GLN A 91 -7.39 -13.82 -5.65
C GLN A 91 -7.40 -13.25 -7.08
N PHE A 92 -6.32 -12.56 -7.49
CA PHE A 92 -6.25 -11.90 -8.80
C PHE A 92 -5.58 -12.73 -9.89
N ARG A 93 -4.75 -13.72 -9.54
CA ARG A 93 -3.88 -14.46 -10.48
C ARG A 93 -4.62 -15.05 -11.69
N TRP A 94 -5.85 -15.51 -11.50
CA TRP A 94 -6.68 -16.14 -12.53
C TRP A 94 -8.03 -15.45 -12.70
N SER A 95 -8.15 -14.19 -12.23
CA SER A 95 -9.39 -13.44 -12.32
C SER A 95 -9.69 -13.07 -13.78
N LEU A 96 -10.94 -13.25 -14.19
CA LEU A 96 -11.40 -12.88 -15.52
C LEU A 96 -11.78 -11.41 -15.56
N THR A 97 -11.14 -10.64 -16.43
CA THR A 97 -11.48 -9.23 -16.65
C THR A 97 -12.52 -9.10 -17.76
N SER A 98 -13.78 -8.85 -17.41
CA SER A 98 -14.85 -8.57 -18.37
C SER A 98 -15.87 -7.58 -17.80
N ARG A 99 -16.64 -6.93 -18.69
CA ARG A 99 -17.75 -6.04 -18.26
C ARG A 99 -18.79 -6.77 -17.43
N GLN A 100 -19.07 -8.04 -17.77
CA GLN A 100 -20.00 -8.88 -17.02
C GLN A 100 -19.47 -9.17 -15.62
N MET A 101 -18.18 -9.49 -15.48
CA MET A 101 -17.57 -9.76 -14.17
C MET A 101 -17.60 -8.50 -13.29
N TYR A 102 -17.30 -7.34 -13.87
CA TYR A 102 -17.40 -6.05 -13.18
C TYR A 102 -18.84 -5.75 -12.72
N ALA A 103 -19.85 -6.03 -13.55
CA ALA A 103 -21.24 -5.84 -13.18
C ALA A 103 -21.63 -6.72 -11.98
N TRP A 104 -21.23 -8.00 -11.97
CA TRP A 104 -21.45 -8.88 -10.83
C TRP A 104 -20.74 -8.40 -9.56
N LEU A 105 -19.48 -8.00 -9.65
CA LEU A 105 -18.74 -7.47 -8.50
C LEU A 105 -19.39 -6.23 -7.89
N ARG A 106 -19.99 -5.36 -8.73
CA ARG A 106 -20.74 -4.18 -8.26
C ARG A 106 -22.01 -4.51 -7.49
N GLU A 107 -22.63 -5.66 -7.76
CA GLU A 107 -23.85 -6.13 -7.09
C GLU A 107 -23.55 -6.89 -5.80
N THR A 108 -22.32 -7.39 -5.64
CA THR A 108 -21.87 -8.10 -4.44
C THR A 108 -21.98 -7.21 -3.21
N LYS A 109 -22.50 -7.77 -2.11
CA LYS A 109 -22.58 -7.10 -0.82
C LYS A 109 -21.22 -7.18 -0.09
N PRO A 110 -20.50 -6.07 0.11
CA PRO A 110 -19.15 -6.10 0.70
C PRO A 110 -19.11 -6.73 2.09
N ASP A 111 -20.16 -6.54 2.90
CA ASP A 111 -20.26 -7.09 4.27
C ASP A 111 -20.30 -8.62 4.33
N THR A 112 -20.50 -9.29 3.19
CA THR A 112 -20.49 -10.76 3.08
C THR A 112 -19.11 -11.32 2.72
N LEU A 113 -18.15 -10.45 2.42
CA LEU A 113 -16.81 -10.81 1.97
C LEU A 113 -15.83 -10.85 3.14
N THR A 114 -14.79 -11.67 3.01
CA THR A 114 -13.64 -11.60 3.91
C THR A 114 -12.85 -10.32 3.63
N ASP A 115 -12.01 -9.89 4.58
CA ASP A 115 -11.13 -8.71 4.41
C ASP A 115 -10.23 -8.79 3.16
N ILE A 116 -9.88 -9.99 2.71
CA ILE A 116 -9.06 -10.20 1.51
C ILE A 116 -9.89 -10.07 0.22
N GLN A 117 -11.17 -10.39 0.29
CA GLN A 117 -12.08 -10.40 -0.86
C GLN A 117 -12.79 -9.06 -1.09
N ARG A 118 -12.98 -8.28 -0.01
CA ARG A 118 -13.64 -6.98 0.00
C ARG A 118 -12.80 -5.92 -0.73
#